data_AF-A0A8J8AZP4-F1
#
_entry.id   AF-A0A8J8AZP4-F1
#
_cell.length_a   1.000
_cell.length_b   1.000
_cell.length_c   1.000
_cell.angle_alpha   90.00
_cell.angle_beta   90.00
_cell.angle_gamma   90.00
#
_symmetry.space_group_name_H-M   'P 1'
#
loop_
_entity.id
_entity.type
_entity.pdbx_description
1 polymer ?
#
loop_
_entity_poly.entity_id
_entity_poly.type
_entity_poly.pdbx_seq_one_letter_code
_entity_poly.pdbx_strand_id
1 'polypeptide(L)'
;MNKPVYKMVDGKGRVLIPKNLRDAAKMEYGDIVRLGLADGRVTVRKVDIVEAGDQSPAAVEAYVRAAFKSMPDSTRLELIAELSSLLQKKEG
;
A
#
# COMPACT_ATOMS: atom_id res chain seq x y z
N MET A 1 -11.75 -18.54 6.81
CA MET A 1 -10.31 -18.69 7.08
C MET A 1 -9.67 -19.43 5.91
N ASN A 2 -8.73 -18.80 5.20
CA ASN A 2 -8.06 -19.46 4.09
C ASN A 2 -7.05 -20.47 4.65
N LYS A 3 -7.04 -21.70 4.12
CA LYS A 3 -6.08 -22.74 4.55
C LYS A 3 -4.64 -22.26 4.29
N PRO A 4 -3.66 -22.59 5.15
CA PRO A 4 -2.28 -22.22 4.90
C PRO A 4 -1.79 -22.87 3.60
N VAL A 5 -1.16 -22.08 2.74
CA VAL A 5 -0.58 -22.54 1.48
C VAL A 5 0.93 -22.63 1.66
N TYR A 6 1.46 -23.84 1.55
CA TYR A 6 2.90 -24.09 1.65
C TYR A 6 3.53 -24.05 0.26
N LYS A 7 4.66 -23.33 0.15
CA LYS A 7 5.48 -23.25 -1.07
C LYS A 7 6.94 -23.42 -0.69
N MET A 8 7.66 -24.11 -1.56
CA MET A 8 9.10 -24.28 -1.42
C MET A 8 9.80 -23.03 -1.95
N VAL A 9 10.86 -22.62 -1.25
CA VAL A 9 11.79 -21.61 -1.71
C VAL A 9 12.71 -22.27 -2.73
N ASP A 10 12.85 -21.68 -3.92
CA ASP A 10 13.78 -22.20 -4.91
C ASP A 10 15.25 -21.84 -4.59
N GLY A 11 16.19 -22.36 -5.37
CA GLY A 11 17.63 -22.11 -5.17
C GLY A 11 18.06 -20.65 -5.35
N LYS A 12 17.16 -19.76 -5.77
CA LYS A 12 17.39 -18.31 -5.89
C LYS A 12 16.65 -17.52 -4.81
N GLY A 13 16.07 -18.19 -3.81
CA GLY A 13 15.32 -17.53 -2.73
C GLY A 13 13.90 -17.10 -3.11
N ARG A 14 13.38 -17.51 -4.27
CA ARG A 14 12.07 -17.08 -4.75
C ARG A 14 10.96 -17.99 -4.22
N VAL A 15 9.83 -17.40 -3.89
CA VAL A 15 8.59 -18.11 -3.53
C VAL A 15 7.49 -17.67 -4.49
N LEU A 16 6.85 -18.65 -5.13
CA LEU A 16 5.73 -18.37 -6.02
C LEU A 16 4.48 -17.99 -5.22
N ILE A 17 4.00 -16.75 -5.38
CA ILE A 17 2.69 -16.32 -4.86
C ILE A 17 1.58 -16.84 -5.81
N PRO A 18 0.72 -17.76 -5.36
CA PRO A 18 -0.38 -18.30 -6.17
C PRO A 18 -1.32 -17.22 -6.70
N LYS A 19 -1.93 -17.47 -7.88
CA LYS A 19 -2.82 -16.52 -8.54
C LYS A 19 -3.95 -16.04 -7.63
N ASN A 20 -4.63 -16.94 -6.93
CA ASN A 20 -5.71 -16.59 -6.00
C ASN A 20 -5.27 -15.65 -4.87
N LEU A 21 -4.04 -15.76 -4.36
CA LEU A 21 -3.51 -14.84 -3.35
C LEU A 21 -3.15 -13.49 -3.96
N ARG A 22 -2.62 -13.47 -5.19
CA ARG A 22 -2.37 -12.23 -5.93
C ARG A 22 -3.66 -11.48 -6.22
N ASP A 23 -4.69 -12.18 -6.70
CA ASP A 23 -6.02 -11.61 -6.98
C ASP A 23 -6.64 -11.01 -5.70
N ALA A 24 -6.55 -11.75 -4.58
CA ALA A 24 -7.02 -11.26 -3.28
C ALA A 24 -6.23 -10.04 -2.76
N ALA A 25 -4.93 -9.98 -3.04
CA ALA A 25 -4.06 -8.85 -2.71
C ALA A 25 -4.08 -7.72 -3.76
N LYS A 26 -4.88 -7.85 -4.83
CA LYS A 26 -4.94 -6.94 -5.99
C LYS A 26 -3.56 -6.66 -6.61
N MET A 27 -2.73 -7.71 -6.67
CA MET A 27 -1.38 -7.69 -7.23
C MET A 27 -1.36 -8.22 -8.67
N GLU A 28 -0.92 -7.39 -9.60
CA GLU A 28 -0.82 -7.67 -11.03
C GLU A 28 0.62 -7.56 -11.53
N TYR A 29 0.83 -7.95 -12.78
CA TYR A 29 2.14 -7.80 -13.41
C TYR A 29 2.48 -6.31 -13.56
N GLY A 30 3.67 -5.92 -13.12
CA GLY A 30 4.13 -4.53 -13.15
C GLY A 30 3.85 -3.74 -11.87
N ASP A 31 3.07 -4.29 -10.93
CA ASP A 31 2.86 -3.65 -9.63
C ASP A 31 4.14 -3.60 -8.80
N ILE A 32 4.31 -2.50 -8.07
CA ILE A 32 5.38 -2.35 -7.10
C ILE A 32 4.92 -2.92 -5.75
N VAL A 33 5.78 -3.72 -5.13
CA VAL A 33 5.51 -4.34 -3.83
C VAL A 33 6.59 -4.02 -2.82
N ARG A 34 6.17 -3.72 -1.60
CA ARG A 34 7.04 -3.55 -0.44
C ARG A 34 7.21 -4.88 0.28
N LEU A 35 8.47 -5.25 0.55
CA LEU A 35 8.81 -6.35 1.45
C LEU A 35 9.00 -5.82 2.86
N GLY A 36 8.43 -6.52 3.84
CA GLY A 36 8.63 -6.25 5.27
C GLY A 36 9.14 -7.50 5.98
N LEU A 37 9.87 -7.31 7.07
CA LEU A 37 10.33 -8.36 7.96
C LEU A 37 9.86 -8.04 9.38
N ALA A 38 9.07 -8.91 9.97
CA ALA A 38 8.62 -8.80 11.36
C ALA A 38 8.44 -10.20 11.95
N ASP A 39 9.01 -10.44 13.14
CA ASP A 39 8.89 -11.71 13.87
C ASP A 39 9.22 -12.95 13.02
N GLY A 40 10.26 -12.87 12.19
CA GLY A 40 10.66 -13.94 11.27
C GLY A 40 9.70 -14.18 10.09
N ARG A 41 8.69 -13.33 9.91
CA ARG A 41 7.75 -13.38 8.78
C ARG A 41 8.13 -12.35 7.73
N VAL A 42 8.20 -12.79 6.48
CA VAL A 42 8.29 -11.89 5.32
C VAL A 42 6.89 -11.53 4.87
N THR A 43 6.55 -10.25 4.88
CA THR A 43 5.27 -9.74 4.38
C THR A 43 5.46 -9.03 3.05
N VAL A 44 4.51 -9.19 2.13
CA VAL A 44 4.49 -8.50 0.84
C VAL A 44 3.22 -7.65 0.75
N ARG A 45 3.36 -6.36 0.42
CA ARG A 45 2.23 -5.43 0.27
C ARG A 45 2.37 -4.63 -1.02
N LYS A 46 1.31 -4.54 -1.82
CA LYS A 46 1.24 -3.62 -2.97
C LYS A 46 1.30 -2.17 -2.47
N VAL A 47 2.11 -1.36 -3.13
CA VAL A 47 2.24 0.07 -2.84
C VAL A 47 2.10 0.86 -4.14
N ASP A 48 1.42 2.00 -4.06
CA ASP A 48 1.22 2.89 -5.21
C ASP A 48 2.38 3.89 -5.37
N ILE A 49 3.16 4.13 -4.30
CA ILE A 49 4.26 5.08 -4.28
C ILE A 49 5.47 4.42 -3.58
N VAL A 50 6.65 4.53 -4.21
CA VAL A 50 7.94 4.18 -3.60
C VAL A 50 8.44 5.42 -2.86
N GLU A 51 8.02 5.61 -1.61
CA GLU A 51 8.55 6.69 -0.79
C GLU A 51 9.91 6.29 -0.20
N ALA A 52 10.96 6.97 -0.63
CA ALA A 52 12.24 6.96 0.08
C ALA A 52 12.15 7.97 1.23
N GLY A 53 12.16 7.51 2.49
CA GLY A 53 12.15 8.41 3.65
C GLY A 53 11.57 7.80 4.92
N ASP A 54 11.43 8.66 5.95
CA ASP A 54 10.74 8.36 7.20
C ASP A 54 9.23 8.18 6.95
N GLN A 55 8.70 6.99 7.26
CA GLN A 55 7.28 6.65 7.13
C GLN A 55 6.54 6.68 8.47
N SER A 56 7.09 7.33 9.49
CA SER A 56 6.34 7.60 10.72
C SER A 56 5.03 8.33 10.37
N PRO A 57 3.90 8.04 11.08
CA PRO A 57 2.64 8.71 10.81
C PRO A 57 2.75 10.25 10.82
N ALA A 58 3.64 10.77 11.68
CA ALA A 58 3.95 12.18 11.79
C ALA A 58 4.63 12.73 10.51
N ALA A 59 5.59 12.01 9.93
CA ALA A 59 6.27 12.42 8.71
C ALA A 59 5.33 12.41 7.49
N VAL A 60 4.49 11.37 7.37
CA VAL A 60 3.47 11.28 6.31
C VAL A 60 2.47 12.43 6.42
N GLU A 61 1.97 12.70 7.63
CA GLU A 61 1.05 13.82 7.86
C GLU A 61 1.69 15.17 7.51
N ALA A 62 2.95 15.39 7.92
CA ALA A 62 3.68 16.61 7.62
C ALA A 62 3.88 16.80 6.12
N TYR A 63 4.24 15.74 5.39
CA TYR A 63 4.38 15.75 3.94
C TYR A 63 3.06 16.12 3.25
N VAL A 64 1.95 15.44 3.61
CA VAL A 64 0.62 15.71 3.04
C VAL A 64 0.20 17.15 3.32
N ARG A 65 0.40 17.65 4.55
CA ARG A 65 0.10 19.04 4.91
C ARG A 65 0.92 20.05 4.11
N ALA A 66 2.21 19.78 3.87
CA ALA A 66 3.07 20.65 3.08
C ALA A 66 2.65 20.66 1.60
N ALA A 67 2.42 19.48 1.03
CA ALA A 67 1.96 19.32 -0.35
C ALA A 67 0.63 20.06 -0.56
N PHE A 68 -0.35 19.87 0.33
CA PHE A 68 -1.65 20.52 0.25
C PHE A 68 -1.58 22.06 0.25
N LYS A 69 -0.65 22.65 1.03
CA LYS A 69 -0.43 24.10 1.04
C LYS A 69 0.11 24.64 -0.28
N SER A 70 0.95 23.86 -0.98
CA SER A 70 1.54 24.27 -2.25
C SER A 70 0.61 24.09 -3.46
N MET A 71 -0.49 23.35 -3.32
CA MET A 71 -1.44 23.11 -4.40
C MET A 71 -2.30 24.34 -4.70
N PRO A 72 -2.80 24.50 -5.95
CA PRO A 72 -3.81 25.50 -6.29
C PRO A 72 -5.15 25.24 -5.57
N ASP A 73 -5.94 26.30 -5.35
CA ASP A 73 -7.22 26.21 -4.63
C ASP A 73 -8.21 25.25 -5.29
N SER A 74 -8.23 25.16 -6.63
CA SER A 74 -9.07 24.20 -7.37
C SER A 74 -8.75 22.75 -7.01
N THR A 75 -7.46 22.38 -7.04
CA THR A 75 -6.97 21.04 -6.69
C THR A 75 -7.23 20.74 -5.21
N ARG A 76 -7.10 21.73 -4.32
CA ARG A 76 -7.44 21.55 -2.89
C ARG A 76 -8.92 21.25 -2.69
N LEU A 77 -9.81 21.96 -3.38
CA LEU A 77 -11.26 21.77 -3.28
C LEU A 77 -11.69 20.39 -3.81
N GLU A 78 -11.12 19.95 -4.93
CA GLU A 78 -11.33 18.60 -5.48
C GLU A 78 -10.88 17.52 -4.48
N LEU A 79 -9.66 17.64 -3.94
CA LEU A 79 -9.13 16.72 -2.93
C LEU A 79 -10.00 16.66 -1.67
N ILE A 80 -10.51 17.80 -1.19
CA ILE A 80 -11.43 17.82 -0.04
C ILE A 80 -12.71 17.03 -0.34
N ALA A 81 -13.28 17.18 -1.54
CA ALA A 81 -14.48 16.46 -1.95
C ALA A 81 -14.22 14.94 -2.02
N GLU A 82 -13.09 14.53 -2.62
CA GLU A 82 -12.69 13.12 -2.70
C GLU A 82 -12.49 12.50 -1.32
N LEU A 83 -11.72 13.16 -0.44
CA LEU A 83 -11.44 12.69 0.92
C LEU A 83 -12.72 12.60 1.76
N SER A 84 -13.64 13.57 1.62
CA SER A 84 -14.94 13.54 2.30
C SER A 84 -15.77 12.33 1.86
N SER A 85 -15.76 12.01 0.56
CA SER A 85 -16.46 10.83 0.02
C SER A 85 -15.89 9.50 0.53
N LEU A 86 -14.57 9.43 0.73
CA LEU A 86 -13.89 8.24 1.25
C LEU A 86 -14.23 7.99 2.73
N LEU A 87 -14.40 9.06 3.52
CA LEU A 87 -14.84 8.95 4.91
C LEU A 87 -16.28 8.45 5.01
N GLN A 88 -17.19 8.98 4.19
CA GLN A 88 -18.60 8.56 4.17
C GLN A 88 -18.77 7.09 3.74
N LYS A 89 -17.94 6.58 2.83
CA LYS A 89 -17.98 5.17 2.40
C LYS A 89 -17.52 4.17 3.46
N LYS A 90 -16.83 4.61 4.52
CA LYS A 90 -16.36 3.74 5.60
C LYS A 90 -17.38 3.57 6.74
N GLU A 91 -18.40 4.41 6.79
CA GLU A 91 -19.45 4.39 7.83
C GLU A 91 -20.72 3.61 7.40
N GLY A 92 -20.69 2.93 6.24
CA GLY A 92 -21.80 2.13 5.71
C GLY A 92 -21.54 0.63 5.70
#